data_AF-A0A7Z9C8W6-F1
#
_entry.id   AF-A0A7Z9C8W6-F1
#
_cell.length_a   1.000
_cell.length_b   1.000
_cell.length_c   1.000
_cell.angle_alpha   90.00
_cell.angle_beta   90.00
_cell.angle_gamma   90.00
#
_symmetry.space_group_name_H-M   'P 1'
#
loop_
_entity.id
_entity.type
_entity.pdbx_description
1 polymer ?
#
loop_
_entity_poly.entity_id
_entity_poly.type
_entity_poly.pdbx_seq_one_letter_code
_entity_poly.pdbx_strand_id
1 'polypeptide(L)'
;MQIDSGEIYQRLSAALERDGEEIGGDAANVSQCAADAAQLVGGYIGTAVIPPAVALMAASEVARELYTRLSAPGGVLSPFADAAPVRLARDPLKAAYPILAPYLPGGFA
;
A
#
# COMPACT_ATOMS: atom_id res chain seq x y z
N MET A 1 1.64 1.92 17.50
CA MET A 1 2.45 0.80 16.96
C MET A 1 3.36 1.35 15.88
N GLN A 2 4.64 1.00 15.87
CA GLN A 2 5.57 1.45 14.82
C GLN A 2 5.66 0.34 13.76
N ILE A 3 5.23 0.65 12.53
CA ILE A 3 5.37 -0.25 11.38
C ILE A 3 6.69 0.13 10.69
N ASP A 4 7.56 -0.84 10.45
CA ASP A 4 8.89 -0.60 9.87
C ASP A 4 8.78 -0.27 8.37
N SER A 5 8.95 1.02 8.03
CA SER A 5 8.95 1.49 6.64
C SER A 5 10.12 0.95 5.82
N GLY A 6 11.23 0.56 6.46
CA GLY A 6 12.34 -0.11 5.79
C GLY A 6 11.95 -1.50 5.28
N GLU A 7 11.20 -2.26 6.07
CA GLU A 7 10.71 -3.57 5.63
C GLU A 7 9.62 -3.44 4.54
N ILE A 8 8.76 -2.41 4.63
CA ILE A 8 7.80 -2.10 3.56
C ILE A 8 8.55 -1.74 2.26
N TYR A 9 9.60 -0.92 2.33
CA TYR A 9 10.43 -0.56 1.17
C TYR A 9 11.03 -1.80 0.50
N GLN A 10 11.56 -2.75 1.28
CA GLN A 10 12.13 -3.98 0.73
C GLN A 10 11.07 -4.83 0.04
N ARG A 11 9.88 -4.96 0.63
CA ARG A 11 8.77 -5.71 0.04
C ARG A 11 8.23 -5.08 -1.23
N LEU A 12 8.08 -3.76 -1.24
CA LEU A 12 7.63 -3.03 -2.43
C LEU A 12 8.69 -3.14 -3.54
N SER A 13 9.96 -2.88 -3.24
CA SER A 13 11.06 -3.04 -4.20
C SER A 13 11.08 -4.44 -4.82
N ALA A 14 11.02 -5.48 -3.98
CA ALA A 14 10.99 -6.86 -4.46
C ALA A 14 9.73 -7.18 -5.30
N ALA A 15 8.58 -6.55 -5.02
CA ALA A 15 7.39 -6.70 -5.85
C ALA A 15 7.56 -6.04 -7.22
N LEU A 16 8.09 -4.81 -7.26
CA LEU A 16 8.34 -4.08 -8.50
C LEU A 16 9.36 -4.79 -9.40
N GLU A 17 10.43 -5.33 -8.80
CA GLU A 17 11.42 -6.13 -9.53
C GLU A 17 10.80 -7.40 -10.15
N ARG A 18 9.89 -8.08 -9.44
CA ARG A 18 9.15 -9.23 -9.97
C ARG A 18 8.23 -8.85 -11.12
N ASP A 19 7.68 -7.65 -11.09
CA ASP A 19 6.81 -7.11 -12.12
C ASP A 19 7.60 -6.51 -13.31
N GLY A 20 8.95 -6.52 -13.24
CA GLY A 20 9.83 -6.02 -14.28
C GLY A 20 9.97 -4.50 -14.33
N GLU A 21 9.59 -3.81 -13.25
CA GLU A 21 9.63 -2.35 -13.15
C GLU A 21 11.01 -1.90 -12.62
N GLU A 22 11.73 -1.10 -13.41
CA GLU A 22 13.06 -0.61 -13.02
C GLU A 22 12.94 0.48 -11.95
N ILE A 23 13.46 0.21 -10.75
CA ILE A 23 13.48 1.17 -9.64
C ILE A 23 14.50 2.31 -9.90
N GLY A 24 15.33 2.20 -10.94
CA GLY A 24 16.42 3.11 -11.29
C GLY A 24 15.95 4.53 -11.67
N GLY A 25 15.58 5.31 -10.66
CA GLY A 25 14.99 6.65 -10.78
C GLY A 25 13.86 6.87 -9.77
N ASP A 26 13.21 5.79 -9.34
CA ASP A 26 12.02 5.79 -8.48
C ASP A 26 12.29 5.40 -7.03
N ALA A 27 13.52 5.11 -6.63
CA ALA A 27 13.85 4.73 -5.24
C ALA A 27 13.31 5.71 -4.20
N ALA A 28 13.31 7.02 -4.51
CA ALA A 28 12.72 8.05 -3.65
C ALA A 28 11.18 7.92 -3.56
N ASN A 29 10.51 7.63 -4.67
CA ASN A 29 9.07 7.38 -4.72
C ASN A 29 8.68 6.12 -3.94
N VAL A 30 9.45 5.04 -4.11
CA VAL A 30 9.26 3.77 -3.37
C VAL A 30 9.43 4.00 -1.87
N SER A 31 10.48 4.72 -1.46
CA SER A 31 10.73 5.08 -0.06
C SER A 31 9.59 5.93 0.53
N GLN A 32 9.12 6.93 -0.23
CA GLN A 32 8.01 7.78 0.19
C GLN A 32 6.71 6.98 0.34
N CYS A 33 6.37 6.12 -0.62
CA CYS A 33 5.20 5.26 -0.55
C CYS A 33 5.25 4.32 0.66
N ALA A 34 6.43 3.79 0.99
CA ALA A 34 6.62 2.95 2.17
C ALA A 34 6.40 3.72 3.49
N ALA A 35 6.91 4.95 3.58
CA ALA A 35 6.71 5.81 4.74
C ALA A 35 5.24 6.23 4.90
N ASP A 36 4.61 6.66 3.82
CA ASP A 36 3.20 7.08 3.81
C ASP A 36 2.27 5.92 4.17
N ALA A 37 2.53 4.72 3.63
CA ALA A 37 1.76 3.54 3.98
C ALA A 37 1.87 3.18 5.47
N ALA A 38 3.08 3.26 6.05
CA ALA A 38 3.28 3.05 7.48
C ALA A 38 2.47 4.05 8.32
N GLN A 39 2.44 5.32 7.92
CA GLN A 39 1.69 6.37 8.60
C GLN A 39 0.18 6.19 8.48
N LEU A 40 -0.34 5.95 7.27
CA LEU A 40 -1.77 5.76 7.02
C LEU A 40 -2.32 4.54 7.75
N VAL A 41 -1.63 3.41 7.65
CA VAL A 41 -2.05 2.17 8.33
C VAL A 41 -1.88 2.29 9.83
N GLY A 42 -0.78 2.90 10.31
CA GLY A 42 -0.59 3.17 11.73
C GLY A 42 -1.68 4.07 12.31
N GLY A 43 -2.10 5.10 11.58
CA GLY A 43 -3.20 5.99 11.94
C GLY A 43 -4.55 5.28 11.98
N TYR A 44 -4.82 4.42 10.98
CA TYR A 44 -6.06 3.64 10.94
C TYR A 44 -6.15 2.59 12.06
N ILE A 45 -5.03 1.95 12.41
CA ILE A 45 -4.96 0.99 13.53
C ILE A 45 -5.13 1.70 14.88
N GLY A 46 -4.61 2.93 15.01
CA GLY A 46 -4.66 3.70 16.24
C GLY A 46 -4.00 2.96 17.40
N THR A 47 -4.79 2.67 18.43
CA THR A 47 -4.34 2.00 19.67
C THR A 47 -4.64 0.51 19.71
N ALA A 48 -5.25 -0.06 18.66
CA ALA A 48 -5.57 -1.47 18.61
C ALA A 48 -4.30 -2.34 18.59
N VAL A 49 -4.38 -3.52 19.20
CA VAL A 49 -3.27 -4.49 19.24
C VAL A 49 -3.40 -5.43 18.05
N ILE A 50 -2.50 -5.27 17.09
CA ILE A 50 -2.48 -6.03 15.83
C ILE A 50 -1.19 -6.86 15.80
N PRO A 51 -1.22 -8.12 15.33
CA PRO A 51 0.01 -8.87 15.10
C PRO A 51 0.95 -8.09 14.14
N PRO A 52 2.25 -7.93 14.46
CA PRO A 52 3.17 -7.13 13.64
C PRO A 52 3.21 -7.55 12.17
N ALA A 53 3.19 -8.85 11.89
CA ALA A 53 3.18 -9.39 10.54
C ALA A 53 1.91 -9.00 9.74
N VAL A 54 0.76 -8.88 10.42
CA VAL A 54 -0.51 -8.46 9.80
C VAL A 54 -0.48 -6.97 9.48
N ALA A 55 0.02 -6.15 10.41
CA ALA A 55 0.17 -4.72 10.20
C ALA A 55 1.11 -4.41 9.04
N LEU A 56 2.24 -5.14 8.97
CA LEU A 56 3.20 -5.04 7.89
C LEU A 56 2.62 -5.49 6.54
N MET A 57 1.84 -6.58 6.53
CA MET A 57 1.13 -7.03 5.33
C MET A 57 0.17 -5.96 4.82
N ALA A 58 -0.69 -5.42 5.70
CA ALA A 58 -1.63 -4.36 5.34
C ALA A 58 -0.91 -3.11 4.81
N ALA A 59 0.18 -2.68 5.46
CA ALA A 59 0.97 -1.53 5.00
C ALA A 59 1.67 -1.79 3.67
N SER A 60 2.10 -3.03 3.39
CA SER A 60 2.70 -3.38 2.10
C SER A 60 1.70 -3.27 0.94
N GLU A 61 0.45 -3.69 1.16
CA GLU A 61 -0.62 -3.53 0.17
C GLU A 61 -0.94 -2.04 -0.10
N VAL A 62 -0.97 -1.23 0.95
CA VAL A 62 -1.18 0.23 0.83
C VAL A 62 -0.01 0.89 0.09
N ALA A 63 1.23 0.47 0.36
CA ALA A 63 2.40 0.99 -0.35
C ALA A 63 2.34 0.67 -1.86
N ARG A 64 1.90 -0.54 -2.23
CA ARG A 64 1.69 -0.91 -3.64
C ARG A 64 0.63 -0.03 -4.30
N GLU A 65 -0.51 0.18 -3.63
CA GLU A 65 -1.59 1.03 -4.11
C GLU A 65 -1.15 2.51 -4.28
N LEU A 66 -0.36 3.05 -3.34
CA LEU A 66 0.21 4.39 -3.45
C LEU A 66 1.17 4.51 -4.63
N TYR A 67 2.06 3.54 -4.81
CA TYR A 67 3.01 3.54 -5.92
C TYR A 67 2.30 3.46 -7.28
N THR A 68 1.31 2.55 -7.42
CA THR A 68 0.51 2.42 -8.64
C THR A 68 -0.22 3.72 -9.02
N ARG A 69 -0.60 4.55 -8.05
CA ARG A 69 -1.25 5.85 -8.30
C ARG A 69 -0.34 6.88 -8.93
N LEU A 70 0.97 6.81 -8.69
CA LEU A 70 1.94 7.74 -9.28
C LEU A 70 1.86 7.70 -10.82
N SER A 71 1.59 6.52 -11.36
CA SER A 71 1.47 6.24 -12.80
C SER A 71 0.02 6.25 -13.31
N ALA A 72 -0.96 6.68 -12.51
CA ALA A 72 -2.38 6.67 -12.86
C ALA A 72 -3.05 8.06 -12.69
N PRO A 73 -2.78 9.02 -13.60
CA PRO A 73 -3.42 10.33 -13.58
C PRO A 73 -4.95 10.23 -13.55
N GLY A 74 -5.61 11.00 -12.67
CA GLY A 74 -7.07 10.95 -12.50
C GLY A 74 -7.59 9.66 -11.84
N GLY A 75 -6.69 8.81 -11.35
CA GLY A 75 -7.01 7.52 -10.73
C GLY A 75 -7.46 6.46 -11.74
N VAL A 76 -7.00 6.54 -12.98
CA VAL A 76 -7.28 5.56 -14.04
C VAL A 76 -5.97 4.95 -14.51
N LEU A 77 -5.84 3.64 -14.34
CA LEU A 77 -4.70 2.85 -14.77
C LEU A 77 -5.03 2.16 -16.09
N SER A 78 -4.14 2.26 -17.06
CA SER A 78 -4.23 1.53 -18.33
C SER A 78 -3.00 0.61 -18.45
N PRO A 79 -3.06 -0.61 -17.88
CA PRO A 79 -1.86 -1.43 -17.69
C PRO A 79 -1.29 -1.98 -18.99
N PHE A 80 -2.13 -2.17 -20.02
CA PHE A 80 -1.73 -2.66 -21.33
C PHE A 80 -2.51 -1.92 -22.42
N ALA A 81 -1.96 -1.84 -23.64
CA ALA A 81 -2.57 -1.14 -24.76
C ALA A 81 -3.96 -1.69 -25.15
N ASP A 82 -4.16 -3.00 -25.00
CA ASP A 82 -5.41 -3.69 -25.37
C ASP A 82 -6.33 -3.96 -24.16
N ALA A 83 -5.92 -3.56 -22.95
CA ALA A 83 -6.72 -3.75 -21.75
C ALA A 83 -7.66 -2.56 -21.54
N ALA A 84 -8.91 -2.83 -21.13
CA ALA A 84 -9.81 -1.79 -20.71
C ALA A 84 -9.21 -1.06 -19.48
N PRO A 85 -9.27 0.29 -19.44
CA PRO A 85 -8.71 1.04 -18.32
C PRO A 85 -9.46 0.71 -17.03
N VAL A 86 -8.71 0.56 -15.95
CA VAL A 86 -9.22 0.25 -14.60
C VAL A 86 -9.17 1.50 -13.75
N ARG A 87 -10.29 1.84 -13.11
CA ARG A 87 -10.32 2.92 -12.13
C ARG A 87 -9.80 2.40 -10.79
N LEU A 88 -8.74 3.03 -10.29
CA LEU A 88 -8.20 2.75 -8.97
C LEU A 88 -9.21 3.13 -7.88
N ALA A 89 -9.08 2.51 -6.70
CA ALA A 89 -9.87 2.91 -5.55
C ALA A 89 -9.65 4.40 -5.27
N ARG A 90 -10.65 5.14 -4.75
CA ARG A 90 -10.39 6.52 -4.33
C ARG A 90 -9.54 6.55 -3.06
N ASP A 91 -9.87 5.65 -2.15
CA ASP A 91 -9.22 5.47 -0.86
C ASP A 91 -8.02 4.51 -0.96
N PRO A 92 -6.81 4.93 -0.57
CA PRO A 92 -5.62 4.08 -0.60
C PRO A 92 -5.64 2.94 0.44
N LEU A 93 -6.46 3.03 1.49
CA LEU A 93 -6.58 1.98 2.52
C LEU A 93 -7.52 0.84 2.13
N LYS A 94 -8.16 0.90 0.94
CA LYS A 94 -9.16 -0.06 0.47
C LYS A 94 -8.72 -1.52 0.66
N ALA A 95 -7.46 -1.84 0.35
CA ALA A 95 -6.90 -3.19 0.48
C ALA A 95 -6.57 -3.58 1.94
N ALA A 96 -6.23 -2.61 2.79
CA ALA A 96 -5.90 -2.86 4.19
C ALA A 96 -7.14 -3.21 5.05
N TYR A 97 -8.32 -2.71 4.70
CA TYR A 97 -9.54 -2.93 5.47
C TYR A 97 -9.87 -4.40 5.75
N PRO A 98 -9.98 -5.29 4.75
CA PRO A 98 -10.27 -6.70 5.01
C PRO A 98 -9.16 -7.42 5.80
N ILE A 99 -7.91 -6.98 5.69
CA ILE A 99 -6.76 -7.55 6.42
C ILE A 99 -6.86 -7.21 7.91
N LEU A 100 -7.22 -5.97 8.21
CA LEU A 100 -7.24 -5.44 9.58
C LEU A 100 -8.58 -5.65 10.30
N ALA A 101 -9.66 -5.88 9.56
CA ALA A 101 -11.01 -6.03 10.10
C ALA A 101 -11.12 -7.03 11.28
N PRO A 102 -10.46 -8.21 11.27
CA PRO A 102 -10.55 -9.15 12.39
C PRO A 102 -9.89 -8.67 13.69
N TYR A 103 -9.06 -7.63 13.62
CA TYR A 103 -8.21 -7.17 14.71
C TYR A 103 -8.60 -5.79 15.25
N LEU A 104 -9.44 -5.07 14.52
CA LEU A 104 -9.93 -3.76 14.93
C LEU A 104 -11.24 -3.92 15.70
N PRO A 105 -11.49 -3.06 16.71
CA PRO A 105 -12.80 -3.02 17.34
C PRO A 105 -13.82 -2.73 16.24
N GLY A 106 -14.82 -3.62 16.08
CA GLY A 106 -15.87 -3.43 15.11
C GLY A 106 -16.54 -2.07 15.31
N GLY A 107 -16.56 -1.25 14.26
CA GLY A 107 -17.43 -0.08 14.23
C GLY A 107 -18.87 -0.56 14.15
N PHE A 108 -19.76 -0.03 14.99
CA PHE A 108 -21.19 -0.22 14.79
C PHE A 108 -21.55 0.38 13.43
N ALA A 109 -22.10 -0.46 12.56
CA ALA A 109 -22.65 -0.06 11.27
C ALA A 109 -23.89 0.82 11.44
#